data_AF-A0A354B0E3-F1
#
_entry.id   AF-A0A354B0E3-F1
#
_cell.length_a   1.000
_cell.length_b   1.000
_cell.length_c   1.000
_cell.angle_alpha   90.00
_cell.angle_beta   90.00
_cell.angle_gamma   90.00
#
_symmetry.space_group_name_H-M   'P 1'
#
loop_
_entity.id
_entity.type
_entity.pdbx_description
1 polymer ?
#
loop_
_entity_poly.entity_id
_entity_poly.type
_entity_poly.pdbx_seq_one_letter_code
_entity_poly.pdbx_strand_id
1 'polypeptide(L)'
;MARFLLVLQLPPAVAANSVLDSLTSLLDQVDAEVDHRTPAHLSALLKPAGESQRMQLFADLQSKTGGARLELVLLSREGMGTGAPITRQMFERLVGLLEQQLSSLPLVFRSDRDGAVPI
;
A
#
# COMPACT_ATOMS: atom_id res chain seq x y z
N MET A 1 -4.18 17.25 -1.21
CA MET A 1 -3.83 16.03 -0.47
C MET A 1 -4.27 14.85 -1.32
N ALA A 2 -3.31 14.04 -1.73
CA ALA A 2 -3.52 12.84 -2.48
C ALA A 2 -3.78 11.67 -1.53
N ARG A 3 -4.65 10.76 -1.96
CA ARG A 3 -4.93 9.51 -1.26
C ARG A 3 -5.14 8.43 -2.30
N PHE A 4 -4.35 7.38 -2.22
CA PHE A 4 -4.52 6.18 -3.03
C PHE A 4 -4.75 4.99 -2.11
N LEU A 5 -5.65 4.10 -2.48
CA LEU A 5 -6.04 2.91 -1.74
C LEU A 5 -5.91 1.69 -2.65
N LEU A 6 -5.26 0.66 -2.14
CA LEU A 6 -5.21 -0.69 -2.69
C LEU A 6 -5.89 -1.64 -1.72
N VAL A 7 -6.71 -2.56 -2.24
CA VAL A 7 -7.27 -3.66 -1.45
C VAL A 7 -6.94 -4.99 -2.11
N LEU A 8 -6.27 -5.84 -1.35
CA LEU A 8 -5.92 -7.20 -1.72
C LEU A 8 -6.74 -8.17 -0.88
N GLN A 9 -7.30 -9.19 -1.52
CA GLN A 9 -7.94 -10.30 -0.81
C GLN A 9 -6.92 -11.43 -0.67
N LEU A 10 -6.72 -11.88 0.56
CA LEU A 10 -5.80 -12.97 0.87
C LEU A 10 -6.56 -14.29 0.84
N PRO A 11 -6.04 -15.33 0.15
CA PRO A 11 -6.53 -16.68 0.28
C PRO A 11 -6.44 -17.16 1.74
N PRO A 12 -7.34 -18.04 2.20
CA PRO A 12 -7.32 -18.57 3.58
C PRO A 12 -6.01 -19.25 3.97
N ALA A 13 -5.24 -19.75 2.99
CA ALA A 13 -3.96 -20.43 3.21
C ALA A 13 -2.78 -19.49 3.50
N VAL A 14 -2.92 -18.18 3.25
CA VAL A 14 -1.85 -17.21 3.49
C VAL A 14 -1.92 -16.74 4.94
N ALA A 15 -0.84 -16.97 5.69
CA ALA A 15 -0.75 -16.50 7.06
C ALA A 15 -0.67 -14.97 7.12
N ALA A 16 -1.47 -14.38 8.00
CA ALA A 16 -1.50 -12.94 8.24
C ALA A 16 -0.11 -12.31 8.43
N ASN A 17 0.70 -12.93 9.29
CA ASN A 17 2.01 -12.41 9.67
C ASN A 17 3.00 -12.41 8.49
N SER A 18 2.97 -13.43 7.63
CA SER A 18 3.87 -13.52 6.48
C SER A 18 3.62 -12.42 5.44
N VAL A 19 2.40 -11.87 5.39
CA VAL A 19 2.07 -10.75 4.51
C VAL A 19 2.75 -9.47 4.98
N LEU A 20 2.68 -9.16 6.28
CA LEU A 20 3.35 -7.98 6.84
C LEU A 20 4.87 -8.10 6.82
N ASP A 21 5.42 -9.32 6.96
CA ASP A 21 6.85 -9.57 6.76
C ASP A 21 7.26 -9.27 5.30
N SER A 22 6.50 -9.79 4.33
CA SER A 22 6.74 -9.51 2.91
C SER A 22 6.64 -8.02 2.58
N LEU A 23 5.65 -7.33 3.14
CA LEU A 23 5.49 -5.88 3.01
C LEU A 23 6.68 -5.11 3.59
N THR A 24 7.25 -5.56 4.70
CA THR A 24 8.43 -4.91 5.28
C THR A 24 9.62 -5.02 4.32
N SER A 25 9.87 -6.21 3.76
CA SER A 25 10.92 -6.40 2.74
C SER A 25 10.67 -5.64 1.44
N LEU A 26 9.41 -5.38 1.08
CA LEU A 26 9.06 -4.51 -0.03
C LEU A 26 9.40 -3.05 0.27
N LEU A 27 9.10 -2.61 1.49
CA LEU A 27 9.34 -1.25 1.93
C LEU A 27 10.83 -0.89 1.98
N ASP A 28 11.68 -1.86 2.31
CA ASP A 28 13.13 -1.70 2.19
C ASP A 28 13.58 -1.40 0.74
N GLN A 29 12.91 -1.94 -0.28
CA GLN A 29 13.26 -1.72 -1.70
C GLN A 29 12.86 -0.33 -2.23
N VAL A 30 12.04 0.40 -1.48
CA VAL A 30 11.60 1.76 -1.82
C VAL A 30 12.14 2.78 -0.82
N ASP A 31 13.16 2.41 -0.05
CA ASP A 31 13.80 3.24 0.97
C ASP A 31 12.78 3.86 1.94
N ALA A 32 11.78 3.07 2.34
CA ALA A 32 10.76 3.50 3.29
C ALA A 32 11.22 3.32 4.73
N GLU A 33 10.93 4.31 5.57
CA GLU A 33 11.19 4.26 7.02
C GLU A 33 9.94 3.68 7.71
N VAL A 34 10.03 2.49 8.32
CA VAL A 34 8.91 1.90 9.06
C VAL A 34 8.77 2.60 10.42
N ASP A 35 7.68 3.34 10.59
CA ASP A 35 7.37 4.11 11.81
C ASP A 35 6.80 3.22 12.92
N HIS A 36 5.88 2.32 12.56
CA HIS A 36 5.16 1.48 13.51
C HIS A 36 4.76 0.15 12.89
N ARG A 37 4.80 -0.92 13.70
CA ARG A 37 4.42 -2.26 13.27
C ARG A 37 3.76 -3.05 14.40
N THR A 38 2.63 -3.67 14.07
CA THR A 38 1.93 -4.66 14.88
C THR A 38 1.60 -5.89 14.01
N PRO A 39 1.04 -6.98 14.57
CA PRO A 39 0.62 -8.13 13.77
C PRO A 39 -0.50 -7.85 12.74
N ALA A 40 -1.22 -6.73 12.87
CA ALA A 40 -2.33 -6.38 11.98
C ALA A 40 -2.18 -5.01 11.30
N HIS A 41 -1.11 -4.27 11.60
CA HIS A 41 -0.92 -2.92 11.11
C HIS A 41 0.56 -2.64 10.84
N LEU A 42 0.85 -1.91 9.78
CA LEU A 42 2.17 -1.34 9.51
C LEU A 42 2.00 0.09 8.99
N SER A 43 2.84 1.01 9.47
CA SER A 43 2.93 2.36 8.94
C SER A 43 4.36 2.68 8.55
N ALA A 44 4.55 3.36 7.41
CA ALA A 44 5.86 3.75 6.92
C ALA A 44 5.86 5.12 6.24
N LEU A 45 7.02 5.76 6.20
CA LEU A 45 7.27 7.01 5.50
C LEU A 45 8.07 6.75 4.24
N LEU A 46 7.65 7.35 3.13
CA LEU A 46 8.39 7.35 1.88
C LEU A 46 8.77 8.77 1.51
N LYS A 47 10.01 8.96 1.03
CA LYS A 47 10.55 10.28 0.64
C LYS A 47 11.12 10.25 -0.79
N PRO A 48 10.32 9.88 -1.82
CA PRO A 48 10.84 9.62 -3.17
C PRO A 48 11.55 10.79 -3.86
N ALA A 49 11.32 12.02 -3.42
CA ALA A 49 12.09 13.19 -3.86
C ALA A 49 12.47 14.12 -2.68
N GLY A 50 12.74 13.53 -1.50
CA GLY A 50 13.07 14.25 -0.28
C GLY A 50 11.86 14.70 0.56
N GLU A 51 12.12 15.49 1.61
CA GLU A 51 11.14 15.86 2.65
C GLU A 51 9.91 16.61 2.10
N SER A 52 10.05 17.37 1.01
CA SER A 52 8.95 18.11 0.39
C SER A 52 7.88 17.20 -0.24
N GLN A 53 8.21 15.93 -0.48
CA GLN A 53 7.32 14.92 -1.06
C GLN A 53 7.18 13.71 -0.14
N ARG A 54 7.17 13.97 1.17
CA ARG A 54 6.87 12.96 2.18
C ARG A 54 5.49 12.34 1.92
N MET A 55 5.48 11.01 1.90
CA MET A 55 4.28 10.18 1.82
C MET A 55 4.17 9.32 3.07
N GLN A 56 2.94 9.04 3.48
CA GLN A 56 2.64 8.12 4.57
C GLN A 56 1.93 6.91 3.98
N LEU A 57 2.48 5.73 4.19
CA LEU A 57 1.86 4.46 3.87
C LEU A 57 1.29 3.85 5.14
N PHE A 58 0.05 3.38 5.07
CA PHE A 58 -0.58 2.55 6.08
C PHE A 58 -0.98 1.22 5.45
N ALA A 59 -0.76 0.14 6.17
CA ALA A 59 -1.11 -1.21 5.77
C ALA A 59 -1.91 -1.86 6.90
N ASP A 60 -3.17 -2.17 6.64
CA ASP A 60 -4.09 -2.75 7.62
C ASP A 60 -4.52 -4.14 7.17
N LEU A 61 -4.33 -5.10 8.05
CA LEU A 61 -4.73 -6.48 7.84
C LEU A 61 -5.98 -6.79 8.66
N GLN A 62 -7.09 -7.01 7.96
CA GLN A 62 -8.38 -7.29 8.57
C GLN A 62 -8.75 -8.76 8.36
N SER A 63 -9.08 -9.46 9.44
CA SER A 63 -9.70 -10.77 9.35
C SER A 63 -11.17 -10.61 8.95
N LYS A 64 -11.57 -11.19 7.81
CA LYS A 64 -12.96 -11.21 7.34
C LYS A 64 -13.41 -12.66 7.14
N THR A 65 -14.73 -12.86 7.13
CA THR A 65 -15.34 -14.13 6.71
C THR A 65 -14.97 -14.39 5.24
N GLY A 66 -14.21 -15.46 4.98
CA GLY A 66 -13.74 -15.83 3.63
C GLY A 66 -12.25 -15.58 3.35
N GLY A 67 -11.50 -15.02 4.30
CA GLY A 67 -10.06 -14.80 4.19
C GLY A 67 -9.66 -13.44 4.77
N ALA A 68 -8.36 -13.22 4.93
CA ALA A 68 -7.86 -11.92 5.37
C ALA A 68 -7.93 -10.90 4.21
N ARG A 69 -8.05 -9.62 4.56
CA ARG A 69 -8.05 -8.50 3.61
C ARG A 69 -6.93 -7.54 4.00
N LEU A 70 -6.07 -7.24 3.04
CA LEU A 70 -5.02 -6.23 3.21
C LEU A 70 -5.46 -4.94 2.53
N GLU A 71 -5.48 -3.86 3.28
CA GLU A 71 -5.73 -2.51 2.78
C GLU A 71 -4.42 -1.70 2.86
N LEU A 72 -4.01 -1.10 1.74
CA LEU A 72 -2.86 -0.21 1.71
C LEU A 72 -3.32 1.19 1.34
N VAL A 73 -3.02 2.18 2.17
CA VAL A 73 -3.36 3.58 1.94
C VAL A 73 -2.09 4.40 1.84
N LEU A 74 -1.88 5.05 0.69
CA LEU A 74 -0.80 5.99 0.48
C LEU A 74 -1.34 7.42 0.50
N LEU A 75 -0.84 8.23 1.43
CA LEU A 75 -1.21 9.63 1.62
C LEU A 75 -0.03 10.54 1.32
N SER A 76 -0.29 11.70 0.72
CA SER A 76 0.72 12.75 0.56
C SER A 76 0.10 14.14 0.56
N ARG A 77 0.94 15.16 0.75
CA ARG A 77 0.51 16.57 0.66
C ARG A 77 0.24 17.04 -0.76
N GLU A 78 0.54 16.23 -1.78
CA GLU A 78 0.38 16.58 -3.19
C GLU A 78 -1.07 16.94 -3.51
N GLY A 79 -1.25 17.90 -4.43
CA GLY A 79 -2.57 18.31 -4.91
C GLY A 79 -3.12 17.29 -5.92
N MET A 80 -4.43 17.01 -5.86
CA MET A 80 -5.11 16.18 -6.86
C MET A 80 -5.48 16.93 -8.15
N GLY A 81 -5.23 18.25 -8.23
CA GLY A 81 -5.59 19.06 -9.41
C GLY A 81 -4.95 18.57 -10.72
N THR A 82 -3.83 17.84 -10.64
CA THR A 82 -3.18 17.15 -11.76
C THR A 82 -3.07 15.64 -11.55
N GLY A 83 -3.88 15.07 -10.65
CA GLY A 83 -3.89 13.64 -10.34
C GLY A 83 -2.72 13.16 -9.48
N ALA A 84 -2.01 14.09 -8.81
CA ALA A 84 -0.88 13.80 -7.91
C ALA A 84 0.16 12.84 -8.54
N PRO A 85 0.82 13.24 -9.65
CA PRO A 85 1.64 12.36 -10.47
C PRO A 85 2.73 11.62 -9.71
N ILE A 86 3.30 12.23 -8.67
CA ILE A 86 4.41 11.63 -7.91
C ILE A 86 3.86 10.56 -6.96
N THR A 87 2.81 10.89 -6.22
CA THR A 87 2.12 9.94 -5.34
C THR A 87 1.54 8.77 -6.14
N ARG A 88 0.99 9.06 -7.32
CA ARG A 88 0.49 8.04 -8.25
C ARG A 88 1.63 7.14 -8.73
N GLN A 89 2.75 7.69 -9.19
CA GLN A 89 3.88 6.88 -9.64
C GLN A 89 4.40 5.96 -8.53
N MET A 90 4.51 6.47 -7.30
CA MET A 90 4.89 5.64 -6.15
C MET A 90 3.84 4.55 -5.87
N PHE A 91 2.54 4.88 -5.92
CA PHE A 91 1.47 3.91 -5.76
C PHE A 91 1.55 2.78 -6.79
N GLU A 92 1.72 3.10 -8.09
CA GLU A 92 1.88 2.11 -9.15
C GLU A 92 3.15 1.26 -8.95
N ARG A 93 4.25 1.85 -8.46
CA ARG A 93 5.47 1.11 -8.13
C ARG A 93 5.24 0.12 -6.98
N LEU A 94 4.57 0.54 -5.91
CA LEU A 94 4.23 -0.33 -4.78
C LEU A 94 3.35 -1.50 -5.23
N VAL A 95 2.35 -1.20 -6.05
CA VAL A 95 1.46 -2.20 -6.65
C VAL A 95 2.24 -3.22 -7.49
N GLY A 96 3.13 -2.77 -8.37
CA GLY A 96 3.94 -3.67 -9.19
C GLY A 96 4.86 -4.56 -8.36
N LEU A 97 5.46 -4.03 -7.29
CA LEU A 97 6.27 -4.83 -6.36
C LEU A 97 5.44 -5.86 -5.60
N LEU A 98 4.22 -5.50 -5.20
CA LEU A 98 3.30 -6.43 -4.53
C LEU A 98 2.87 -7.56 -5.45
N GLU A 99 2.54 -7.26 -6.71
CA GLU A 99 2.19 -8.27 -7.71
C GLU A 99 3.35 -9.24 -7.98
N GLN A 100 4.59 -8.75 -7.95
CA GLN A 100 5.78 -9.59 -8.10
C GLN A 100 6.01 -10.50 -6.90
N GLN A 101 5.93 -9.97 -5.67
CA GLN A 101 6.27 -10.72 -4.46
C GLN A 101 5.13 -11.59 -3.92
N LEU A 102 3.89 -11.17 -4.12
CA LEU A 102 2.69 -11.82 -3.59
C LEU A 102 1.88 -12.45 -4.73
N SER A 103 2.57 -13.11 -5.68
CA SER A 103 2.15 -13.49 -7.05
C SER A 103 0.88 -14.36 -7.20
N SER A 104 0.04 -14.43 -6.17
CA SER A 104 -1.22 -15.18 -6.12
C SER A 104 -2.33 -14.45 -5.33
N LEU A 105 -2.16 -13.17 -4.98
CA LEU A 105 -3.19 -12.41 -4.28
C LEU A 105 -4.10 -11.66 -5.25
N PRO A 106 -5.39 -12.01 -5.36
CA PRO A 106 -6.30 -11.27 -6.21
C PRO A 106 -6.40 -9.82 -5.74
N LEU A 107 -6.05 -8.90 -6.63
CA LEU A 107 -6.32 -7.49 -6.50
C LEU A 107 -7.82 -7.25 -6.66
N VAL A 108 -8.45 -6.70 -5.63
CA VAL A 108 -9.93 -6.58 -5.58
C VAL A 108 -10.40 -5.16 -5.82
N PHE A 109 -9.61 -4.16 -5.42
CA PHE A 109 -10.03 -2.77 -5.54
C PHE A 109 -8.84 -1.81 -5.54
N ARG A 110 -8.92 -0.80 -6.42
CA ARG A 110 -8.08 0.40 -6.39
C ARG A 110 -8.99 1.63 -6.32
N SER A 111 -8.60 2.64 -5.57
CA SER A 111 -9.23 3.96 -5.63
C SER A 111 -8.24 5.06 -5.36
N ASP A 112 -8.48 6.25 -5.90
CA ASP A 112 -7.81 7.48 -5.50
C ASP A 112 -8.72 8.36 -4.62
N ARG A 113 -8.46 9.68 -4.58
CA ARG A 113 -9.32 10.64 -3.88
C ARG A 113 -10.69 10.76 -4.55
N ASP A 114 -10.75 10.67 -5.87
CA ASP A 114 -11.89 11.04 -6.70
C ASP A 114 -12.80 9.85 -7.02
N GLY A 115 -12.32 8.62 -6.83
CA GLY A 115 -13.17 7.43 -6.86
C GLY A 115 -12.41 6.13 -7.11
N ALA A 116 -13.15 5.09 -7.49
CA ALA A 116 -12.57 3.83 -7.93
C ALA A 116 -11.74 4.06 -9.20
N VAL A 117 -10.56 3.44 -9.26
CA VAL A 117 -9.69 3.47 -10.46
C VAL A 117 -9.63 2.08 -11.07
N PRO A 118 -9.38 1.96 -12.39
CA PRO A 118 -9.29 0.66 -13.05
C PRO A 118 -8.23 -0.24 -12.40
N ILE A 119 -8.56 -1.53 -12.33
CA ILE A 119 -7.70 -2.58 -11.80
C ILE A 119 -6.65 -2.94 -12.85
#